data_AF-A0A5E4LDU3-F1
#
_entry.id   AF-A0A5E4LDU3-F1
#
_cell.length_a   1.000
_cell.length_b   1.000
_cell.length_c   1.000
_cell.angle_alpha   90.00
_cell.angle_beta   90.00
_cell.angle_gamma   90.00
#
_symmetry.space_group_name_H-M   'P 1'
#
loop_
_entity.id
_entity.type
_entity.pdbx_description
1 polymer ?
#
loop_
_entity_poly.entity_id
_entity_poly.type
_entity_poly.pdbx_seq_one_letter_code
_entity_poly.pdbx_strand_id
1 'polypeptide(L)'
;MSEAILDFAAKIAVSFFELLKGSLLPSLIIFVLAIIGIGLRDRISAETKWKWLSSTLIVTFVICFCLSLLAYFYPLLSAAQEQGLGELPAYLASSPIEIIASFAYGIAKAALFAAVLALLLLPFELVGSYVNSVAAKNLGRKSNPLIGLAAASYIMTAIGFFIVFFIMPQALTGLLYLLYFGFT
;
A
#
# COMPACT_ATOMS: atom_id res chain seq x y z
N MET A 1 -32.33 -0.79 -29.56
CA MET A 1 -32.23 -1.15 -28.13
C MET A 1 -31.14 -2.22 -27.88
N SER A 2 -30.84 -3.13 -28.82
CA SER A 2 -29.73 -4.09 -28.66
C SER A 2 -28.34 -3.46 -28.81
N GLU A 3 -28.15 -2.48 -29.70
CA GLU A 3 -26.82 -1.87 -29.93
C GLU A 3 -26.28 -1.13 -28.70
N ALA A 4 -27.12 -0.37 -27.99
CA ALA A 4 -26.69 0.35 -26.78
C ALA A 4 -26.30 -0.60 -25.64
N ILE A 5 -26.99 -1.73 -25.51
CA ILE A 5 -26.66 -2.78 -24.51
C ILE A 5 -25.35 -3.48 -24.91
N LEU A 6 -25.16 -3.75 -26.20
CA LEU A 6 -23.96 -4.40 -26.71
C LEU A 6 -22.72 -3.50 -26.57
N ASP A 7 -22.85 -2.21 -26.89
CA ASP A 7 -21.80 -1.20 -26.73
C ASP A 7 -21.44 -1.01 -25.24
N PHE A 8 -22.44 -0.97 -24.36
CA PHE A 8 -22.22 -0.90 -22.92
C PHE A 8 -21.49 -2.14 -22.38
N ALA A 9 -21.90 -3.35 -22.78
CA ALA A 9 -21.25 -4.60 -22.39
C ALA A 9 -19.80 -4.67 -22.91
N ALA A 10 -19.57 -4.24 -24.15
CA ALA A 10 -18.24 -4.18 -24.74
C ALA A 10 -17.32 -3.22 -23.97
N LYS A 11 -17.81 -2.03 -23.61
CA LYS A 11 -17.06 -1.06 -22.79
C LYS A 11 -16.68 -1.62 -21.43
N ILE A 12 -17.62 -2.27 -20.73
CA ILE A 12 -17.32 -2.91 -19.44
C ILE A 12 -16.25 -4.00 -19.60
N ALA A 13 -16.36 -4.85 -20.63
CA ALA A 13 -15.39 -5.91 -20.87
C ALA A 13 -13.99 -5.35 -21.17
N VAL A 14 -13.90 -4.29 -21.97
CA VAL A 14 -12.64 -3.60 -22.27
C VAL A 14 -12.07 -2.96 -21.00
N SER A 15 -12.86 -2.24 -20.21
CA SER A 15 -12.40 -1.62 -18.96
C SER A 15 -11.91 -2.67 -17.95
N PHE A 16 -12.58 -3.82 -17.86
CA PHE A 16 -12.14 -4.91 -17.00
C PHE A 16 -10.81 -5.51 -17.48
N PHE A 17 -10.66 -5.70 -18.79
CA PHE A 17 -9.41 -6.20 -19.37
C PHE A 17 -8.25 -5.21 -19.22
N GLU A 18 -8.50 -3.92 -19.38
CA GLU A 18 -7.53 -2.86 -19.12
C GLU A 18 -7.13 -2.81 -17.64
N LEU A 19 -8.07 -3.01 -16.72
CA LEU A 19 -7.78 -3.11 -15.29
C LEU A 19 -6.86 -4.30 -14.98
N LEU A 20 -7.14 -5.47 -15.55
CA LEU A 20 -6.31 -6.67 -15.37
C LEU A 20 -4.89 -6.50 -15.93
N LYS A 21 -4.74 -5.76 -17.03
CA LYS A 21 -3.42 -5.39 -17.56
C LYS A 21 -2.72 -4.36 -16.66
N GLY A 22 -3.45 -3.33 -16.25
CA GLY A 22 -2.96 -2.25 -15.40
C GLY A 22 -2.52 -2.73 -14.02
N SER A 23 -3.10 -3.82 -13.50
CA SER A 23 -2.71 -4.40 -12.22
C SER A 23 -1.38 -5.17 -12.24
N LEU A 24 -0.84 -5.53 -13.41
CA LEU A 24 0.39 -6.33 -13.52
C LEU A 24 1.59 -5.62 -12.88
N LEU A 25 1.88 -4.37 -13.27
CA LEU A 25 3.06 -3.66 -12.77
C LEU A 25 2.99 -3.40 -11.26
N PRO A 26 1.87 -2.86 -10.71
CA PRO A 26 1.73 -2.69 -9.26
C PRO A 26 1.78 -4.02 -8.50
N SER A 27 1.27 -5.11 -9.08
CA SER A 27 1.32 -6.43 -8.43
C SER A 27 2.74 -6.94 -8.20
N LEU A 28 3.71 -6.57 -9.04
CA LEU A 28 5.12 -6.89 -8.83
C LEU A 28 5.67 -6.18 -7.60
N ILE A 29 5.30 -4.91 -7.39
CA ILE A 29 5.70 -4.15 -6.21
C ILE A 29 5.11 -4.79 -4.95
N ILE A 30 3.80 -5.09 -4.98
CA ILE A 30 3.12 -5.77 -3.87
C ILE A 30 3.71 -7.16 -3.61
N PHE A 31 4.12 -7.89 -4.65
CA PHE A 31 4.79 -9.18 -4.52
C PHE A 31 6.13 -9.07 -3.79
N VAL A 32 6.96 -8.09 -4.14
CA VAL A 32 8.23 -7.82 -3.44
C VAL A 32 7.96 -7.46 -1.97
N LEU A 33 6.99 -6.57 -1.70
CA LEU A 33 6.60 -6.22 -0.34
C LEU A 33 6.08 -7.43 0.44
N ALA A 34 5.34 -8.33 -0.20
CA ALA A 34 4.84 -9.54 0.43
C ALA A 34 5.97 -10.53 0.79
N ILE A 35 7.01 -10.65 -0.06
CA ILE A 35 8.22 -11.43 0.27
C ILE A 35 8.90 -10.85 1.52
N ILE A 36 9.11 -9.53 1.54
CA ILE A 36 9.73 -8.84 2.69
C ILE A 36 8.87 -9.05 3.94
N GLY A 37 7.56 -8.91 3.83
CA GLY A 37 6.62 -9.10 4.93
C GLY A 37 6.64 -10.52 5.49
N ILE A 38 6.65 -11.54 4.64
CA ILE A 38 6.77 -12.94 5.10
C ILE A 38 8.08 -13.14 5.86
N GLY A 39 9.21 -12.66 5.30
CA GLY A 39 10.50 -12.78 5.97
C GLY A 39 10.57 -12.07 7.32
N LEU A 40 9.99 -10.87 7.44
CA LEU A 40 9.89 -10.14 8.71
C LEU A 40 8.99 -10.87 9.72
N ARG A 41 7.85 -11.38 9.25
CA ARG A 41 6.88 -12.10 10.08
C ARG A 41 7.47 -13.37 10.66
N ASP A 42 8.20 -14.14 9.86
CA ASP A 42 8.81 -15.39 10.31
C ASP A 42 9.86 -15.13 11.40
N ARG A 43 10.65 -14.05 11.28
CA ARG A 43 11.59 -13.61 12.32
C ARG A 43 10.87 -13.21 13.62
N ILE A 44 9.84 -12.36 13.52
CA ILE A 44 9.05 -11.94 14.69
C ILE A 44 8.38 -13.14 15.35
N SER A 45 7.81 -14.04 14.56
CA SER A 45 7.15 -15.25 15.04
C SER A 45 8.11 -16.18 15.79
N ALA A 46 9.34 -16.32 15.31
CA ALA A 46 10.36 -17.14 15.95
C ALA A 46 10.72 -16.62 17.36
N GLU A 47 10.79 -15.30 17.53
CA GLU A 47 11.19 -14.67 18.81
C GLU A 47 10.02 -14.50 19.79
N THR A 48 8.84 -14.11 19.29
CA THR A 48 7.73 -13.64 20.15
C THR A 48 6.65 -14.68 20.41
N LYS A 49 6.59 -15.78 19.61
CA LYS A 49 5.49 -16.77 19.61
C LYS A 49 4.09 -16.15 19.46
N TRP A 50 3.99 -14.97 18.86
CA TRP A 50 2.72 -14.28 18.66
C TRP A 50 1.80 -15.02 17.70
N LYS A 51 0.48 -14.78 17.84
CA LYS A 51 -0.52 -15.31 16.91
C LYS A 51 -0.27 -14.78 15.50
N TRP A 52 -0.67 -15.57 14.49
CA TRP A 52 -0.58 -15.21 13.07
C TRP A 52 -1.15 -13.81 12.81
N LEU A 53 -2.32 -13.50 13.37
CA LEU A 53 -3.00 -12.22 13.16
C LEU A 53 -2.20 -11.04 13.71
N SER A 54 -1.70 -11.15 14.94
CA SER A 54 -0.93 -10.08 15.61
C SER A 54 0.40 -9.83 14.92
N SER A 55 1.12 -10.90 14.56
CA SER A 55 2.40 -10.80 13.84
C SER A 55 2.21 -10.20 12.45
N THR A 56 1.15 -10.59 11.73
CA THR A 56 0.84 -10.02 10.42
C THR A 56 0.51 -8.54 10.54
N LEU A 57 -0.42 -8.16 11.44
CA LEU A 57 -0.80 -6.75 11.65
C LEU A 57 0.41 -5.84 11.93
N ILE A 58 1.35 -6.31 12.76
CA ILE A 58 2.54 -5.52 13.12
C ILE A 58 3.51 -5.40 11.94
N VAL A 59 3.71 -6.46 11.17
CA VAL A 59 4.52 -6.40 9.95
C VAL A 59 3.90 -5.47 8.93
N THR A 60 2.59 -5.58 8.70
CA THR A 60 1.84 -4.71 7.78
C THR A 60 1.92 -3.26 8.23
N PHE A 61 1.77 -3.00 9.53
CA PHE A 61 1.96 -1.68 10.12
C PHE A 61 3.37 -1.14 9.83
N VAL A 62 4.42 -1.92 10.08
CA VAL A 62 5.82 -1.48 9.83
C VAL A 62 6.05 -1.16 8.36
N ILE A 63 5.57 -2.01 7.44
CA ILE A 63 5.69 -1.77 5.99
C ILE A 63 4.93 -0.50 5.60
N CYS A 64 3.66 -0.38 6.02
CA CYS A 64 2.84 0.80 5.74
C CYS A 64 3.45 2.06 6.33
N PHE A 65 4.04 1.98 7.52
CA PHE A 65 4.69 3.09 8.20
C PHE A 65 5.92 3.58 7.43
N CYS A 66 6.80 2.68 7.01
CA CYS A 66 7.95 3.03 6.17
C CYS A 66 7.51 3.66 4.84
N LEU A 67 6.50 3.11 4.18
CA LEU A 67 5.94 3.68 2.94
C LEU A 67 5.30 5.06 3.18
N SER A 68 4.62 5.24 4.32
CA SER A 68 3.97 6.50 4.69
C SER A 68 4.99 7.59 5.02
N LEU A 69 6.09 7.24 5.71
CA LEU A 69 7.20 8.14 5.95
C LEU A 69 7.83 8.59 4.63
N LEU A 70 8.10 7.66 3.71
CA LEU A 70 8.61 7.99 2.39
C LEU A 70 7.64 8.90 1.65
N ALA A 71 6.35 8.57 1.60
CA ALA A 71 5.35 9.39 0.92
C ALA A 71 5.20 10.79 1.54
N TYR A 72 5.19 10.90 2.87
CA TYR A 72 5.00 12.17 3.58
C TYR A 72 6.23 13.09 3.48
N PHE A 73 7.43 12.54 3.61
CA PHE A 73 8.68 13.32 3.60
C PHE A 73 9.29 13.49 2.20
N TYR A 74 8.84 12.74 1.18
CA TYR A 74 9.35 12.89 -0.18
C TYR A 74 9.25 14.32 -0.73
N PRO A 75 8.11 15.04 -0.59
CA PRO A 75 8.02 16.44 -1.03
C PRO A 75 9.00 17.36 -0.30
N LEU A 76 9.24 17.12 1.00
CA LEU A 76 10.21 17.87 1.81
C LEU A 76 11.65 17.63 1.33
N LEU A 77 12.00 16.39 0.98
CA LEU A 77 13.29 16.04 0.41
C LEU A 77 13.51 16.72 -0.96
N SER A 78 12.48 16.75 -1.81
CA SER A 78 12.52 17.44 -3.10
C SER A 78 12.70 18.95 -2.92
N ALA A 79 11.93 19.57 -2.02
CA ALA A 79 12.02 21.01 -1.76
C ALA A 79 13.37 21.40 -1.15
N ALA A 80 13.96 20.57 -0.29
CA ALA A 80 15.28 20.81 0.30
C ALA A 80 16.40 20.80 -0.75
N GLN A 81 16.25 20.03 -1.84
CA GLN A 81 17.20 20.02 -2.95
C GLN A 81 17.10 21.30 -3.82
N GLU A 82 15.92 21.91 -3.88
CA GLU A 82 15.68 23.16 -4.63
C GLU A 82 16.11 24.42 -3.86
N GLN A 83 16.26 24.35 -2.54
CA GLN A 83 16.73 25.46 -1.68
C GLN A 83 18.20 25.86 -1.91
N GLY A 84 18.95 25.16 -2.77
CA GLY A 84 20.31 25.55 -3.18
C GLY A 84 20.38 26.77 -4.11
N LEU A 85 19.26 27.40 -4.49
CA LEU A 85 19.19 28.47 -5.49
C LEU A 85 18.98 29.88 -4.93
N GLY A 86 18.97 30.08 -3.60
CA GLY A 86 18.91 31.42 -3.02
C GLY A 86 18.96 31.46 -1.50
N GLU A 87 19.49 32.56 -0.95
CA GLU A 87 19.46 32.83 0.50
C GLU A 87 18.02 33.12 0.93
N LEU A 88 17.45 32.25 1.77
CA LEU A 88 16.17 32.49 2.41
C LEU A 88 16.29 33.68 3.38
N PRO A 89 15.44 34.72 3.27
CA PRO A 89 15.42 35.81 4.23
C PRO A 89 15.22 35.30 5.66
N ALA A 90 15.96 35.85 6.63
CA ALA A 90 15.97 35.39 8.01
C ALA A 90 14.59 35.37 8.71
N TYR A 91 13.60 36.12 8.21
CA TYR A 91 12.22 36.11 8.72
C TYR A 91 11.38 34.94 8.22
N LEU A 92 11.81 34.22 7.18
CA LEU A 92 11.20 32.98 6.68
C LEU A 92 11.93 31.74 7.18
N ALA A 93 13.08 31.90 7.83
CA ALA A 93 13.84 30.80 8.40
C ALA A 93 13.11 30.26 9.64
N SER A 94 12.58 29.05 9.55
CA SER A 94 11.98 28.36 10.69
C SER A 94 13.00 28.13 11.81
N SER A 95 12.56 28.28 13.05
CA SER A 95 13.42 27.96 14.20
C SER A 95 13.77 26.46 14.20
N PRO A 96 14.99 26.06 14.60
CA PRO A 96 15.35 24.65 14.73
C PRO A 96 14.37 23.83 15.58
N ILE A 97 13.77 24.47 16.59
CA ILE A 97 12.76 23.84 17.46
C ILE A 97 11.46 23.55 16.68
N GLU A 98 11.02 24.47 15.83
CA GLU A 98 9.83 24.31 15.00
C GLU A 98 10.01 23.23 13.94
N ILE A 99 11.23 23.11 13.39
CA ILE A 99 11.60 22.05 12.45
C ILE A 99 11.51 20.68 13.12
N ILE A 100 12.10 20.53 14.32
CA ILE A 100 12.06 19.27 15.08
C ILE A 100 10.62 18.92 15.48
N ALA A 101 9.84 19.89 15.96
CA ALA A 101 8.44 19.69 16.32
C ALA A 101 7.59 19.26 15.12
N SER A 102 7.77 19.90 13.96
CA SER A 102 7.07 19.56 12.72
C SER A 102 7.45 18.16 12.22
N PHE A 103 8.72 17.79 12.34
CA PHE A 103 9.21 16.46 11.98
C PHE A 103 8.62 15.36 12.89
N ALA A 104 8.63 15.58 14.21
CA ALA A 104 8.04 14.67 15.18
C ALA A 104 6.52 14.50 14.97
N TYR A 105 5.81 15.59 14.70
CA TYR A 105 4.39 15.57 14.35
C TYR A 105 4.15 14.78 13.05
N GLY A 106 4.99 14.97 12.03
CA GLY A 106 4.94 14.20 10.77
C GLY A 106 5.11 12.70 11.00
N ILE A 107 6.03 12.29 11.87
CA ILE A 107 6.21 10.88 12.26
C ILE A 107 4.96 10.33 12.94
N ALA A 108 4.40 11.05 13.92
CA ALA A 108 3.19 10.62 14.63
C ALA A 108 2.00 10.47 13.68
N LYS A 109 1.86 11.40 12.74
CA LYS A 109 0.83 11.37 11.70
C LYS A 109 1.00 10.17 10.76
N ALA A 110 2.21 9.92 10.28
CA ALA A 110 2.52 8.76 9.45
C ALA A 110 2.24 7.44 10.20
N ALA A 111 2.49 7.39 11.51
CA ALA A 111 2.17 6.23 12.34
C ALA A 111 0.66 5.99 12.45
N LEU A 112 -0.14 7.03 12.71
CA LEU A 112 -1.60 6.90 12.75
C LEU A 112 -2.17 6.47 11.39
N PHE A 113 -1.70 7.10 10.31
CA PHE A 113 -2.11 6.74 8.96
C PHE A 113 -1.74 5.29 8.61
N ALA A 114 -0.54 4.84 8.96
CA ALA A 114 -0.09 3.47 8.76
C ALA A 114 -0.92 2.46 9.57
N ALA A 115 -1.34 2.82 10.79
CA ALA A 115 -2.22 1.97 11.60
C ALA A 115 -3.59 1.78 10.93
N VAL A 116 -4.17 2.86 10.40
CA VAL A 116 -5.44 2.79 9.64
C VAL A 116 -5.27 1.93 8.40
N LEU A 117 -4.20 2.12 7.62
CA LEU A 117 -3.92 1.31 6.43
C LEU A 117 -3.72 -0.17 6.78
N ALA A 118 -2.97 -0.48 7.84
CA ALA A 118 -2.73 -1.86 8.24
C ALA A 118 -4.03 -2.59 8.61
N LEU A 119 -4.95 -1.92 9.32
CA LEU A 119 -6.26 -2.47 9.63
C LEU A 119 -7.12 -2.67 8.37
N LEU A 120 -7.08 -1.73 7.43
CA LEU A 120 -7.80 -1.83 6.15
C LEU A 120 -7.25 -2.94 5.25
N LEU A 121 -5.94 -3.20 5.27
CA LEU A 121 -5.28 -4.23 4.46
C LEU A 121 -5.41 -5.64 5.04
N LEU A 122 -5.62 -5.77 6.34
CA LEU A 122 -5.77 -7.07 7.00
C LEU A 122 -6.80 -8.02 6.36
N PRO A 123 -8.02 -7.60 5.97
CA PRO A 123 -8.94 -8.47 5.23
C PRO A 123 -8.38 -8.91 3.86
N PHE A 124 -7.63 -8.04 3.18
CA PHE A 124 -6.97 -8.39 1.92
C PHE A 124 -5.86 -9.43 2.13
N GLU A 125 -5.12 -9.34 3.23
CA GLU A 125 -4.09 -10.32 3.58
C GLU A 125 -4.69 -11.69 3.94
N LEU A 126 -5.84 -11.71 4.62
CA LEU A 126 -6.58 -12.95 4.88
C LEU A 126 -6.99 -13.62 3.57
N VAL A 127 -7.63 -12.89 2.66
CA VAL A 127 -8.00 -13.41 1.34
C VAL A 127 -6.77 -13.82 0.53
N GLY A 128 -5.71 -13.02 0.54
CA GLY A 128 -4.44 -13.32 -0.13
C GLY A 128 -3.78 -14.59 0.40
N SER A 129 -3.81 -14.82 1.71
CA SER A 129 -3.30 -16.05 2.33
C SER A 129 -4.09 -17.29 1.91
N TYR A 130 -5.42 -17.16 1.76
CA TYR A 130 -6.28 -18.21 1.23
C TYR A 130 -5.97 -18.48 -0.24
N VAL A 131 -5.87 -17.44 -1.07
CA VAL A 131 -5.51 -17.57 -2.50
C VAL A 131 -4.14 -18.23 -2.66
N ASN A 132 -3.13 -17.82 -1.89
CA ASN A 132 -1.81 -18.44 -1.90
C ASN A 132 -1.91 -19.94 -1.56
N SER A 133 -2.69 -20.29 -0.54
CA SER A 133 -2.89 -21.69 -0.13
C SER A 133 -3.59 -22.53 -1.19
N VAL A 134 -4.60 -21.98 -1.87
CA VAL A 134 -5.33 -22.66 -2.96
C VAL A 134 -4.45 -22.78 -4.20
N ALA A 135 -3.76 -21.71 -4.59
CA ALA A 135 -2.84 -21.68 -5.72
C ALA A 135 -1.69 -22.69 -5.53
N ALA A 136 -1.09 -22.74 -4.34
CA ALA A 136 -0.04 -23.70 -4.02
C ALA A 136 -0.52 -25.16 -4.10
N LYS A 137 -1.77 -25.45 -3.75
CA LYS A 137 -2.38 -26.78 -3.86
C LYS A 137 -2.71 -27.17 -5.30
N ASN A 138 -3.34 -26.27 -6.05
CA ASN A 138 -3.90 -26.57 -7.38
C ASN A 138 -2.89 -26.45 -8.52
N LEU A 139 -1.90 -25.55 -8.43
CA LEU A 139 -0.88 -25.37 -9.48
C LEU A 139 0.26 -26.40 -9.40
N GLY A 140 0.11 -27.44 -8.58
CA GLY A 140 0.76 -28.74 -8.80
C GLY A 140 2.28 -28.78 -8.73
N ARG A 141 2.97 -27.75 -8.23
CA ARG A 141 4.41 -27.84 -7.96
C ARG A 141 4.68 -27.76 -6.47
N LYS A 142 5.02 -28.92 -5.90
CA LYS A 142 5.73 -29.13 -4.62
C LYS A 142 7.00 -28.26 -4.42
N SER A 143 7.34 -27.31 -5.29
CA SER A 143 8.69 -26.76 -5.39
C SER A 143 8.82 -25.24 -5.33
N ASN A 144 7.77 -24.41 -5.44
CA ASN A 144 8.00 -22.96 -5.33
C ASN A 144 6.86 -22.17 -4.66
N PRO A 145 7.00 -21.81 -3.37
CA PRO A 145 6.01 -20.99 -2.65
C PRO A 145 5.84 -19.59 -3.25
N LEU A 146 6.77 -19.13 -4.08
CA LEU A 146 6.73 -17.83 -4.73
C LEU A 146 5.64 -17.74 -5.81
N ILE A 147 5.23 -18.85 -6.44
CA ILE A 147 4.20 -18.82 -7.48
C ILE A 147 2.83 -18.53 -6.87
N GLY A 148 2.51 -19.19 -5.75
CA GLY A 148 1.26 -18.92 -5.02
C GLY A 148 1.22 -17.49 -4.49
N LEU A 149 2.36 -16.98 -4.03
CA LEU A 149 2.50 -15.60 -3.56
C LEU A 149 2.33 -14.60 -4.71
N ALA A 150 2.91 -14.84 -5.89
CA ALA A 150 2.74 -13.99 -7.07
C ALA A 150 1.27 -13.96 -7.53
N ALA A 151 0.61 -15.12 -7.56
CA ALA A 151 -0.81 -15.19 -7.89
C ALA A 151 -1.68 -14.45 -6.86
N ALA A 152 -1.39 -14.59 -5.56
CA ALA A 152 -2.09 -13.87 -4.50
C ALA A 152 -1.88 -12.35 -4.65
N SER A 153 -0.65 -11.88 -4.82
CA SER A 153 -0.35 -10.46 -5.03
C SER A 153 -1.07 -9.90 -6.25
N TYR A 154 -1.10 -10.62 -7.38
CA TYR A 154 -1.82 -10.20 -8.58
C TYR A 154 -3.33 -10.10 -8.35
N ILE A 155 -3.94 -11.16 -7.81
CA ILE A 155 -5.40 -11.21 -7.55
C ILE A 155 -5.79 -10.12 -6.56
N MET A 156 -5.05 -9.95 -5.46
CA MET A 156 -5.37 -8.92 -4.47
C MET A 156 -5.16 -7.50 -5.02
N THR A 157 -4.16 -7.29 -5.88
CA THR A 157 -3.98 -6.00 -6.57
C THR A 157 -5.13 -5.71 -7.52
N ALA A 158 -5.56 -6.69 -8.31
CA ALA A 158 -6.71 -6.54 -9.21
C ALA A 158 -8.01 -6.26 -8.43
N ILE A 159 -8.25 -6.97 -7.33
CA ILE A 159 -9.40 -6.71 -6.44
C ILE A 159 -9.30 -5.30 -5.84
N GLY A 160 -8.12 -4.91 -5.35
CA GLY A 160 -7.89 -3.56 -4.82
C GLY A 160 -8.19 -2.48 -5.85
N PHE A 161 -7.71 -2.64 -7.08
CA PHE A 161 -8.01 -1.73 -8.19
C PHE A 161 -9.48 -1.72 -8.54
N PHE A 162 -10.13 -2.89 -8.56
CA PHE A 162 -11.57 -2.95 -8.81
C PHE A 162 -12.35 -2.16 -7.75
N ILE A 163 -12.01 -2.32 -6.47
CA ILE A 163 -12.62 -1.57 -5.38
C ILE A 163 -12.36 -0.07 -5.53
N VAL A 164 -11.10 0.33 -5.75
CA VAL A 164 -10.74 1.74 -5.86
C VAL A 164 -11.40 2.38 -7.09
N PHE A 165 -11.37 1.77 -8.27
CA PHE A 165 -11.88 2.42 -9.47
C PHE A 165 -13.41 2.33 -9.64
N PHE A 166 -14.04 1.25 -9.18
CA PHE A 166 -15.47 1.01 -9.44
C PHE A 166 -16.38 1.19 -8.22
N ILE A 167 -15.89 0.89 -7.00
CA ILE A 167 -16.72 0.94 -5.79
C ILE A 167 -16.49 2.25 -5.03
N MET A 168 -15.22 2.64 -4.86
CA MET A 168 -14.80 3.77 -4.03
C MET A 168 -13.74 4.64 -4.74
N PRO A 169 -14.09 5.34 -5.84
CA PRO A 169 -13.16 6.19 -6.60
C PRO A 169 -12.48 7.27 -5.77
N GLN A 170 -13.14 7.73 -4.71
CA GLN A 170 -12.60 8.75 -3.80
C GLN A 170 -11.65 8.18 -2.73
N ALA A 171 -11.49 6.85 -2.64
CA ALA A 171 -10.64 6.23 -1.63
C ALA A 171 -9.20 6.73 -1.71
N LEU A 172 -8.63 6.85 -2.92
CA LEU A 172 -7.26 7.33 -3.10
C LEU A 172 -7.10 8.77 -2.60
N THR A 173 -7.99 9.66 -3.02
CA THR A 173 -7.97 11.07 -2.59
C THR A 173 -8.19 11.20 -1.08
N GLY A 174 -9.09 10.41 -0.51
CA GLY A 174 -9.33 10.38 0.93
C GLY A 174 -8.11 9.91 1.73
N LEU A 175 -7.39 8.89 1.25
CA LEU A 175 -6.15 8.43 1.86
C LEU A 175 -5.04 9.48 1.78
N LEU A 176 -4.86 10.12 0.63
CA LEU A 176 -3.90 11.21 0.49
C LEU A 176 -4.26 12.41 1.38
N TYR A 177 -5.53 12.77 1.45
CA TYR A 177 -6.01 13.83 2.34
C TYR A 177 -5.72 13.48 3.80
N LEU A 178 -5.99 12.25 4.23
CA LEU A 178 -5.69 11.79 5.58
C LEU A 178 -4.19 11.86 5.90
N LEU A 179 -3.32 11.50 4.96
CA LEU A 179 -1.87 11.55 5.12
C LEU A 179 -1.31 12.98 5.22
N TYR A 180 -1.80 13.91 4.40
CA TYR A 180 -1.26 15.29 4.36
C TYR A 180 -1.99 16.26 5.28
N PHE A 181 -3.31 16.17 5.35
CA PHE A 181 -4.17 17.14 6.04
C PHE A 181 -4.96 16.54 7.22
N GLY A 182 -5.08 15.22 7.30
CA GLY A 182 -5.77 14.55 8.42
C GLY A 182 -5.15 14.86 9.78
N PHE A 183 -5.95 14.75 10.85
CA PHE A 183 -5.49 14.88 12.25
C PHE A 183 -4.80 16.21 12.62
N THR A 184 -5.04 17.27 11.84
CA THR A 184 -4.65 18.66 12.15
C THR A 184 -5.70 19.38 12.98
#